data_AF-A0AAF0Y836-F1
#
_entry.id   AF-A0AAF0Y836-F1
#
_cell.length_a   1.000
_cell.length_b   1.000
_cell.length_c   1.000
_cell.angle_alpha   90.00
_cell.angle_beta   90.00
_cell.angle_gamma   90.00
#
_symmetry.space_group_name_H-M   'P 1'
#
loop_
_entity.id
_entity.type
_entity.pdbx_description
1 polymer ?
#
loop_
_entity_poly.entity_id
_entity_poly.type
_entity_poly.pdbx_seq_one_letter_code
_entity_poly.pdbx_strand_id
1 'polypeptide(L)'
;MSAVPQTPPAKVVNELDPEADDFQTPDNYVTKTVQNQKRLPPITWSNLLSNIQWISTLALTIPPALAIYGLRTTPLLWKTFAWSVVYYFITGLGITAGYHRLWAHRSYNASKPLQVGLALAGAGSVQGSIKWWSRGHRAHHRYTDTKLDPYSAHEGFWWAHMGWMLVKPRGKIGVADISDLNKSPVVRWQHNNYVILMVFMGLVFPTLVAGLGWGDWAGGFFFAGAARLVFVHHSTFCVNSLAHWLGETPFDNKHTPKDHFITALVTVGEGYHNFHHQFPMDFRNAIKWYQYDPTKWFIWTMSKLGLASHLKKFPDNEIKKGQYTMKLQVLQEQSKEIKWPVHSNDLPVISWEDFKAEAKERSLVAIHGFIHDVSSFIEDHPGGAHLLKKAIGTDATTAFFGGVYDHSNAAHNLLAMMRVGILDGGMEVEHLKLQGLRRNLSSASLESGVSSASSVSVKSILSEVEQIENHKPVYQPVALVSNPYTFNIPPSEKYRIIQSTPEVRPTVLSRLNSQVNSRAGSRPVSPPLSP
;
A
#
# COMPACT_ATOMS: atom_id res chain seq x y z
N MET A 1 6.99 51.71 56.15
CA MET A 1 7.29 50.84 54.99
C MET A 1 6.82 49.44 55.33
N SER A 2 5.61 49.09 54.89
CA SER A 2 4.98 47.79 55.18
C SER A 2 5.25 46.86 54.00
N ALA A 3 5.93 45.74 54.25
CA ALA A 3 6.29 44.78 53.22
C ALA A 3 5.09 43.87 52.90
N VAL A 4 4.67 43.88 51.64
CA VAL A 4 3.63 42.99 51.08
C VAL A 4 4.21 41.57 50.96
N PRO A 5 3.53 40.51 51.42
CA PRO A 5 3.99 39.14 51.22
C PRO A 5 3.78 38.74 49.75
N GLN A 6 4.84 38.33 49.07
CA GLN A 6 4.75 37.72 47.75
C GLN A 6 4.19 36.30 47.89
N THR A 7 3.01 36.07 47.32
CA THR A 7 2.46 34.73 47.07
C THR A 7 3.44 33.92 46.21
N PRO A 8 3.68 32.63 46.52
CA PRO A 8 4.53 31.78 45.70
C PRO A 8 3.89 31.58 44.32
N PRO A 9 4.69 31.49 43.23
CA PRO A 9 4.15 31.30 41.89
C PRO A 9 3.43 29.95 41.82
N ALA A 10 2.21 29.98 41.27
CA ALA A 10 1.44 28.79 40.98
C ALA A 10 2.27 27.81 40.14
N LYS A 11 2.24 26.52 40.51
CA LYS A 11 2.80 25.44 39.69
C LYS A 11 2.17 25.53 38.30
N VAL A 12 2.98 25.89 37.31
CA VAL A 12 2.64 25.74 35.89
C VAL A 12 2.61 24.25 35.60
N VAL A 13 1.44 23.64 35.79
CA VAL A 13 1.11 22.38 35.13
C VAL A 13 0.88 22.77 33.67
N ASN A 14 1.85 22.50 32.80
CA ASN A 14 1.63 22.50 31.36
C ASN A 14 0.66 21.36 31.03
N GLU A 15 -0.63 21.56 31.27
CA GLU A 15 -1.67 20.83 30.57
C GLU A 15 -1.67 21.38 29.14
N LEU A 16 -0.95 20.68 28.25
CA LEU A 16 -1.04 20.88 26.82
C LEU A 16 -2.49 20.67 26.42
N ASP A 17 -3.17 21.72 25.94
CA ASP A 17 -4.46 21.61 25.28
C ASP A 17 -4.24 20.93 23.91
N PRO A 18 -4.59 19.64 23.75
CA PRO A 18 -4.30 18.90 22.52
C PRO A 18 -5.14 19.40 21.34
N GLU A 19 -6.24 20.11 21.60
CA GLU A 19 -7.16 20.62 20.57
C GLU A 19 -6.56 21.84 19.86
N ALA A 20 -5.91 22.76 20.58
CA ALA A 20 -5.29 23.94 20.01
C ALA A 20 -4.04 23.63 19.15
N ASP A 21 -3.26 22.62 19.56
CA ASP A 21 -2.00 22.26 18.89
C ASP A 21 -2.21 21.54 17.53
N ASP A 22 -3.33 20.84 17.31
CA ASP A 22 -3.53 20.08 16.07
C ASP A 22 -3.88 20.98 14.87
N PHE A 23 -4.74 21.99 15.07
CA PHE A 23 -5.16 22.94 14.01
C PHE A 23 -4.02 23.84 13.49
N GLN A 24 -2.90 23.94 14.23
CA GLN A 24 -1.76 24.78 13.88
C GLN A 24 -0.49 23.97 13.57
N THR A 25 -0.63 22.67 13.24
CA THR A 25 0.54 21.86 12.90
C THR A 25 1.16 22.28 11.56
N PRO A 26 2.42 22.78 11.52
CA PRO A 26 3.08 23.16 10.26
C PRO A 26 3.46 21.92 9.44
N ASP A 27 3.61 22.06 8.12
CA ASP A 27 3.96 20.96 7.21
C ASP A 27 5.25 20.21 7.61
N ASN A 28 6.22 20.93 8.20
CA ASN A 28 7.47 20.37 8.70
C ASN A 28 7.45 20.03 10.21
N TYR A 29 6.26 19.82 10.80
CA TYR A 29 6.07 19.62 12.24
C TYR A 29 6.96 18.54 12.85
N VAL A 30 7.11 17.38 12.19
CA VAL A 30 7.94 16.28 12.70
C VAL A 30 9.38 16.73 12.85
N THR A 31 9.97 17.23 11.76
CA THR A 31 11.36 17.71 11.73
C THR A 31 11.56 18.86 12.73
N LYS A 32 10.66 19.84 12.75
CA LYS A 32 10.74 21.00 13.64
C LYS A 32 10.64 20.60 15.11
N THR A 33 9.71 19.72 15.46
CA THR A 33 9.52 19.24 16.83
C THR A 33 10.73 18.43 17.30
N VAL A 34 11.24 17.55 16.46
CA VAL A 34 12.40 16.70 16.78
C VAL A 34 13.70 17.51 16.91
N GLN A 35 13.86 18.58 16.14
CA GLN A 35 15.03 19.46 16.22
C GLN A 35 14.99 20.38 17.45
N ASN A 36 13.80 20.90 17.80
CA ASN A 36 13.65 21.89 18.87
C ASN A 36 13.36 21.28 20.25
N GLN A 37 13.11 19.98 20.35
CA GLN A 37 12.88 19.34 21.64
C GLN A 37 14.18 19.25 22.46
N LYS A 38 14.06 19.52 23.77
CA LYS A 38 15.15 19.30 24.72
C LYS A 38 15.43 17.80 24.83
N ARG A 39 16.66 17.39 24.52
CA ARG A 39 17.09 15.98 24.70
C ARG A 39 17.35 15.70 26.17
N LEU A 40 16.79 14.62 26.69
CA LEU A 40 17.15 14.13 28.02
C LEU A 40 18.58 13.56 28.00
N PRO A 41 19.34 13.67 29.11
CA PRO A 41 20.67 13.08 29.23
C PRO A 41 20.59 11.55 29.04
N PRO A 42 21.64 10.92 28.50
CA PRO A 42 21.66 9.47 28.30
C PRO A 42 21.44 8.74 29.62
N ILE A 43 20.85 7.54 29.55
CA ILE A 43 20.63 6.70 30.73
C ILE A 43 21.98 6.15 31.18
N THR A 44 22.32 6.41 32.44
CA THR A 44 23.53 5.93 33.12
C THR A 44 23.10 5.19 34.39
N TRP A 45 24.01 4.40 34.97
CA TRP A 45 23.76 3.74 36.26
C TRP A 45 23.34 4.72 37.37
N SER A 46 23.90 5.93 37.35
CA SER A 46 23.59 6.99 38.33
C SER A 46 22.19 7.59 38.19
N ASN A 47 21.56 7.52 37.00
CA ASN A 47 20.23 8.11 36.75
C ASN A 47 19.17 7.06 36.37
N LEU A 48 19.50 5.76 36.42
CA LEU A 48 18.60 4.69 35.97
C LEU A 48 17.25 4.74 36.70
N LEU A 49 17.26 4.78 38.04
CA LEU A 49 16.05 4.76 38.86
C LEU A 49 15.14 5.97 38.64
N SER A 50 15.71 7.13 38.29
CA SER A 50 14.92 8.34 38.02
C SER A 50 14.27 8.32 36.64
N ASN A 51 14.78 7.48 35.73
CA ASN A 51 14.23 7.28 34.38
C ASN A 51 13.19 6.15 34.30
N ILE A 52 12.96 5.39 35.37
CA ILE A 52 11.94 4.32 35.41
C ILE A 52 10.53 4.93 35.52
N GLN A 53 9.59 4.39 34.76
CA GLN A 53 8.15 4.66 34.85
C GLN A 53 7.49 3.73 35.87
N TRP A 54 7.63 4.06 37.15
CA TRP A 54 7.26 3.17 38.26
C TRP A 54 5.82 2.63 38.20
N ILE A 55 4.84 3.45 37.80
CA ILE A 55 3.44 3.00 37.70
C ILE A 55 3.31 1.85 36.68
N SER A 56 3.83 2.06 35.47
CA SER A 56 3.84 1.04 34.42
C SER A 56 4.68 -0.16 34.82
N THR A 57 5.85 0.05 35.43
CA THR A 57 6.73 -1.03 35.90
C THR A 57 6.04 -1.91 36.94
N LEU A 58 5.33 -1.32 37.90
CA LEU A 58 4.56 -2.09 38.89
C LEU A 58 3.41 -2.85 38.23
N ALA A 59 2.68 -2.21 37.31
CA ALA A 59 1.60 -2.85 36.57
C ALA A 59 2.08 -4.03 35.70
N LEU A 60 3.33 -4.01 35.23
CA LEU A 60 3.93 -5.07 34.42
C LEU A 60 4.67 -6.14 35.23
N THR A 61 4.99 -5.89 36.50
CA THR A 61 5.73 -6.85 37.34
C THR A 61 4.88 -7.53 38.42
N ILE A 62 3.87 -6.83 38.97
CA ILE A 62 2.99 -7.39 40.01
C ILE A 62 2.12 -8.54 39.46
N PRO A 63 1.39 -8.41 38.34
CA PRO A 63 0.54 -9.50 37.85
C PRO A 63 1.32 -10.79 37.51
N PRO A 64 2.50 -10.74 36.84
CA PRO A 64 3.33 -11.94 36.68
C PRO A 64 3.79 -12.56 37.99
N ALA A 65 4.20 -11.74 38.99
CA ALA A 65 4.60 -12.25 40.29
C ALA A 65 3.45 -12.97 41.01
N LEU A 66 2.25 -12.38 40.98
CA LEU A 66 1.03 -13.00 41.51
C LEU A 66 0.65 -14.28 40.75
N ALA A 67 0.77 -14.28 39.43
CA ALA A 67 0.50 -15.46 38.60
C ALA A 67 1.47 -16.62 38.91
N ILE A 68 2.77 -16.33 39.04
CA ILE A 68 3.79 -17.33 39.41
C ILE A 68 3.53 -17.86 40.82
N TYR A 69 3.22 -16.99 41.77
CA TYR A 69 2.84 -17.41 43.12
C TYR A 69 1.60 -18.31 43.10
N GLY A 70 0.55 -17.91 42.39
CA GLY A 70 -0.67 -18.69 42.26
C GLY A 70 -0.47 -20.05 41.60
N LEU A 71 0.36 -20.13 40.55
CA LEU A 71 0.76 -21.40 39.92
C LEU A 71 1.41 -22.38 40.91
N ARG A 72 2.06 -21.88 41.98
CA ARG A 72 2.70 -22.70 43.01
C ARG A 72 1.79 -23.03 44.19
N THR A 73 0.84 -22.17 44.52
CA THR A 73 0.07 -22.26 45.77
C THR A 73 -1.39 -22.63 45.59
N THR A 74 -1.94 -22.51 44.38
CA THR A 74 -3.37 -22.66 44.11
C THR A 74 -3.61 -23.70 43.01
N PRO A 75 -4.43 -24.74 43.24
CA PRO A 75 -4.78 -25.70 42.20
C PRO A 75 -5.64 -25.03 41.12
N LEU A 76 -5.33 -25.29 39.84
CA LEU A 76 -6.11 -24.77 38.72
C LEU A 76 -7.33 -25.66 38.46
N LEU A 77 -8.51 -25.22 38.89
CA LEU A 77 -9.76 -25.89 38.53
C LEU A 77 -10.13 -25.62 37.08
N TRP A 78 -10.71 -26.63 36.42
CA TRP A 78 -11.12 -26.53 35.00
C TRP A 78 -12.10 -25.38 34.75
N LYS A 79 -13.08 -25.16 35.65
CA LYS A 79 -14.05 -24.05 35.53
C LYS A 79 -13.35 -22.69 35.56
N THR A 80 -12.36 -22.53 36.43
CA THR A 80 -11.54 -21.30 36.54
C THR A 80 -10.63 -21.12 35.35
N PHE A 81 -10.05 -22.20 34.82
CA PHE A 81 -9.27 -22.14 33.59
C PHE A 81 -10.14 -21.69 32.41
N ALA A 82 -11.30 -22.32 32.20
CA ALA A 82 -12.24 -21.95 31.15
C ALA A 82 -12.69 -20.50 31.31
N TRP A 83 -13.01 -20.05 32.53
CA TRP A 83 -13.34 -18.67 32.81
C TRP A 83 -12.20 -17.70 32.51
N SER A 84 -10.95 -18.04 32.86
CA SER A 84 -9.76 -17.24 32.54
C SER A 84 -9.62 -17.05 31.03
N VAL A 85 -9.84 -18.10 30.24
CA VAL A 85 -9.79 -18.03 28.76
C VAL A 85 -10.94 -17.19 28.21
N VAL A 86 -12.17 -17.40 28.66
CA VAL A 86 -13.33 -16.59 28.24
C VAL A 86 -13.10 -15.12 28.57
N TYR A 87 -12.62 -14.82 29.78
CA TYR A 87 -12.38 -13.46 30.24
C TYR A 87 -11.16 -12.79 29.55
N TYR A 88 -10.16 -13.57 29.15
CA TYR A 88 -9.10 -13.14 28.23
C TYR A 88 -9.70 -12.59 26.92
N PHE A 89 -10.61 -13.34 26.28
CA PHE A 89 -11.25 -12.87 25.05
C PHE A 89 -12.20 -11.68 25.27
N ILE A 90 -12.94 -11.64 26.38
CA ILE A 90 -13.81 -10.50 26.72
C ILE A 90 -12.98 -9.22 26.86
N THR A 91 -11.92 -9.25 27.65
CA THR A 91 -11.04 -8.09 27.86
C THR A 91 -10.23 -7.74 26.60
N GLY A 92 -9.82 -8.74 25.82
CA GLY A 92 -9.23 -8.57 24.49
C GLY A 92 -10.18 -7.83 23.53
N LEU A 93 -11.45 -8.24 23.44
CA LEU A 93 -12.47 -7.54 22.64
C LEU A 93 -12.73 -6.10 23.15
N GLY A 94 -12.61 -5.86 24.45
CA GLY A 94 -12.63 -4.52 25.02
C GLY A 94 -11.57 -3.59 24.41
N ILE A 95 -10.37 -4.13 24.15
CA ILE A 95 -9.30 -3.42 23.44
C ILE A 95 -9.58 -3.36 21.94
N THR A 96 -9.76 -4.50 21.28
CA THR A 96 -9.80 -4.58 19.81
C THR A 96 -11.09 -3.99 19.23
N ALA A 97 -12.26 -4.42 19.70
CA ALA A 97 -13.54 -3.87 19.22
C ALA A 97 -13.78 -2.47 19.80
N GLY A 98 -13.46 -2.26 21.08
CA GLY A 98 -13.65 -1.00 21.77
C GLY A 98 -12.56 0.03 21.47
N TYR A 99 -11.47 -0.01 22.25
CA TYR A 99 -10.45 1.05 22.27
C TYR A 99 -9.90 1.34 20.89
N HIS A 100 -9.61 0.29 20.14
CA HIS A 100 -9.01 0.35 18.82
C HIS A 100 -10.01 0.71 17.73
N ARG A 101 -10.92 -0.21 17.38
CA ARG A 101 -11.78 -0.04 16.20
C ARG A 101 -12.90 0.98 16.39
N LEU A 102 -13.52 1.05 17.57
CA LEU A 102 -14.61 1.98 17.86
C LEU A 102 -14.10 3.38 18.18
N TRP A 103 -13.21 3.54 19.16
CA TRP A 103 -12.81 4.86 19.64
C TRP A 103 -11.59 5.43 18.93
N ALA A 104 -10.52 4.67 18.70
CA ALA A 104 -9.34 5.21 18.01
C ALA A 104 -9.61 5.44 16.51
N HIS A 105 -10.23 4.47 15.82
CA HIS A 105 -10.43 4.51 14.36
C HIS A 105 -11.83 4.88 13.89
N ARG A 106 -12.84 4.88 14.77
CA ARG A 106 -14.22 5.24 14.42
C ARG A 106 -14.73 4.42 13.23
N SER A 107 -14.40 3.12 13.22
CA SER A 107 -14.69 2.20 12.12
C SER A 107 -16.14 1.69 12.11
N TYR A 108 -16.87 1.89 13.20
CA TYR A 108 -18.30 1.60 13.31
C TYR A 108 -18.95 2.44 14.41
N ASN A 109 -20.29 2.47 14.42
CA ASN A 109 -21.10 3.08 15.48
C ASN A 109 -21.63 1.99 16.42
N ALA A 110 -21.59 2.23 17.73
CA ALA A 110 -22.09 1.31 18.74
C ALA A 110 -23.27 1.92 19.53
N SER A 111 -24.25 1.09 19.89
CA SER A 111 -25.31 1.47 20.82
C SER A 111 -24.73 1.76 22.22
N LYS A 112 -25.45 2.51 23.05
CA LYS A 112 -24.99 2.88 24.39
C LYS A 112 -24.65 1.66 25.27
N PRO A 113 -25.45 0.58 25.31
CA PRO A 113 -25.10 -0.63 26.05
C PRO A 113 -23.80 -1.27 25.56
N LEU A 114 -23.60 -1.37 24.24
CA LEU A 114 -22.37 -1.93 23.68
C LEU A 114 -21.14 -1.06 24.03
N GLN A 115 -21.28 0.27 23.96
CA GLN A 115 -20.21 1.18 24.37
C GLN A 115 -19.82 0.98 25.84
N VAL A 116 -20.79 0.87 26.75
CA VAL A 116 -20.52 0.65 28.18
C VAL A 116 -19.90 -0.71 28.43
N GLY A 117 -20.41 -1.77 27.78
CA GLY A 117 -19.85 -3.12 27.88
C GLY A 117 -18.39 -3.18 27.42
N LEU A 118 -18.08 -2.59 26.27
CA LEU A 118 -16.70 -2.51 25.76
C LEU A 118 -15.80 -1.62 26.63
N ALA A 119 -16.34 -0.55 27.22
CA ALA A 119 -15.59 0.33 28.12
C ALA A 119 -15.20 -0.39 29.43
N LEU A 120 -16.11 -1.19 29.98
CA LEU A 120 -15.86 -2.02 31.17
C LEU A 120 -14.87 -3.15 30.85
N ALA A 121 -15.08 -3.88 29.75
CA ALA A 121 -14.19 -4.95 29.31
C ALA A 121 -12.77 -4.43 29.04
N GLY A 122 -12.66 -3.28 28.37
CA GLY A 122 -11.38 -2.61 28.10
C GLY A 122 -10.71 -2.10 29.37
N ALA A 123 -11.45 -1.66 30.40
CA ALA A 123 -10.84 -1.35 31.70
C ALA A 123 -10.19 -2.59 32.35
N GLY A 124 -10.77 -3.78 32.16
CA GLY A 124 -10.25 -5.05 32.66
C GLY A 124 -8.94 -5.52 32.01
N SER A 125 -8.49 -4.90 30.92
CA SER A 125 -7.17 -5.15 30.33
C SER A 125 -6.04 -4.38 31.03
N VAL A 126 -6.37 -3.33 31.80
CA VAL A 126 -5.41 -2.49 32.54
C VAL A 126 -4.35 -1.86 31.60
N GLN A 127 -4.80 -1.22 30.52
CA GLN A 127 -3.92 -0.58 29.50
C GLN A 127 -4.13 0.93 29.36
N GLY A 128 -4.69 1.56 30.39
CA GLY A 128 -5.07 2.97 30.39
C GLY A 128 -6.54 3.19 30.04
N SER A 129 -7.01 4.42 30.28
CA SER A 129 -8.36 4.83 29.89
C SER A 129 -8.52 4.84 28.36
N ILE A 130 -9.76 4.77 27.87
CA ILE A 130 -10.07 4.88 26.43
C ILE A 130 -9.42 6.13 25.83
N LYS A 131 -9.55 7.27 26.53
CA LYS A 131 -9.00 8.56 26.09
C LYS A 131 -7.48 8.51 25.93
N TRP A 132 -6.77 8.00 26.93
CA TRP A 132 -5.31 7.92 26.91
C TRP A 132 -4.80 6.95 25.83
N TRP A 133 -5.40 5.76 25.77
CA TRP A 133 -5.01 4.71 24.82
C TRP A 133 -5.26 5.16 23.38
N SER A 134 -6.46 5.69 23.10
CA SER A 134 -6.83 6.12 21.75
C SER A 134 -5.99 7.31 21.27
N ARG A 135 -5.62 8.25 22.17
CA ARG A 135 -4.68 9.35 21.83
C ARG A 135 -3.33 8.80 21.38
N GLY A 136 -2.78 7.86 22.16
CA GLY A 136 -1.50 7.21 21.85
C GLY A 136 -1.55 6.46 20.52
N HIS A 137 -2.63 5.69 20.30
CA HIS A 137 -2.83 4.91 19.07
C HIS A 137 -3.00 5.79 17.82
N ARG A 138 -3.76 6.89 17.92
CA ARG A 138 -3.88 7.87 16.82
C ARG A 138 -2.54 8.54 16.50
N ALA A 139 -1.75 8.89 17.51
CA ALA A 139 -0.40 9.41 17.32
C ALA A 139 0.52 8.37 16.66
N HIS A 140 0.43 7.10 17.07
CA HIS A 140 1.18 6.01 16.44
C HIS A 140 0.86 5.87 14.95
N HIS A 141 -0.41 5.89 14.54
CA HIS A 141 -0.80 5.85 13.13
C HIS A 141 -0.33 7.07 12.34
N ARG A 142 -0.43 8.28 12.92
CA ARG A 142 -0.03 9.52 12.22
C ARG A 142 1.47 9.65 12.05
N TYR A 143 2.24 9.15 13.01
CA TYR A 143 3.68 9.34 13.09
C TYR A 143 4.45 8.03 13.05
N THR A 144 3.85 6.95 12.52
CA THR A 144 4.43 5.61 12.45
C THR A 144 5.88 5.69 11.97
N ASP A 145 6.77 4.96 12.65
CA ASP A 145 8.18 4.86 12.29
C ASP A 145 8.98 6.19 12.38
N THR A 146 8.42 7.22 13.01
CA THR A 146 9.15 8.46 13.34
C THR A 146 9.47 8.55 14.83
N LYS A 147 10.31 9.51 15.22
CA LYS A 147 10.62 9.80 16.64
C LYS A 147 9.43 10.34 17.45
N LEU A 148 8.32 10.68 16.80
CA LEU A 148 7.09 11.11 17.47
C LEU A 148 6.12 9.95 17.71
N ASP A 149 6.40 8.76 17.17
CA ASP A 149 5.69 7.52 17.46
C ASP A 149 5.96 7.11 18.93
N PRO A 150 4.91 6.96 19.76
CA PRO A 150 5.07 6.60 21.17
C PRO A 150 5.78 5.26 21.41
N TYR A 151 5.73 4.33 20.45
CA TYR A 151 6.30 2.98 20.59
C TYR A 151 6.93 2.48 19.29
N SER A 152 7.67 3.38 18.62
CA SER A 152 8.34 3.11 17.34
C SER A 152 9.09 1.78 17.31
N ALA A 153 8.83 0.98 16.27
CA ALA A 153 9.51 -0.28 16.03
C ALA A 153 11.02 -0.10 15.70
N HIS A 154 11.42 1.08 15.23
CA HIS A 154 12.82 1.40 14.91
C HIS A 154 13.74 1.48 16.14
N GLU A 155 13.18 1.67 17.34
CA GLU A 155 13.95 1.64 18.59
C GLU A 155 14.24 0.19 19.06
N GLY A 156 13.74 -0.81 18.33
CA GLY A 156 14.02 -2.23 18.55
C GLY A 156 12.82 -3.03 19.07
N PHE A 157 12.85 -4.35 18.86
CA PHE A 157 11.76 -5.26 19.21
C PHE A 157 11.33 -5.14 20.67
N TRP A 158 12.27 -5.21 21.62
CA TRP A 158 11.98 -5.14 23.05
C TRP A 158 11.51 -3.77 23.51
N TRP A 159 11.98 -2.71 22.84
CA TRP A 159 11.49 -1.37 23.09
C TRP A 159 10.01 -1.26 22.74
N ALA A 160 9.63 -1.66 21.52
CA ALA A 160 8.25 -1.63 21.05
C ALA A 160 7.33 -2.59 21.84
N HIS A 161 7.87 -3.73 22.30
CA HIS A 161 7.12 -4.70 23.12
C HIS A 161 6.79 -4.13 24.50
N MET A 162 7.79 -3.67 25.28
CA MET A 162 7.55 -3.18 26.65
C MET A 162 8.45 -2.01 27.08
N GLY A 163 9.62 -1.82 26.46
CA GLY A 163 10.59 -0.81 26.90
C GLY A 163 10.03 0.61 26.93
N TRP A 164 9.19 0.97 25.97
CA TRP A 164 8.54 2.30 25.91
C TRP A 164 7.65 2.60 27.12
N MET A 165 7.13 1.57 27.82
CA MET A 165 6.33 1.73 29.04
C MET A 165 7.19 1.77 30.29
N LEU A 166 8.37 1.15 30.28
CA LEU A 166 9.25 1.03 31.43
C LEU A 166 10.14 2.26 31.63
N VAL A 167 10.45 2.97 30.55
CA VAL A 167 11.33 4.13 30.54
C VAL A 167 10.53 5.41 30.32
N LYS A 168 10.87 6.48 31.03
CA LYS A 168 10.23 7.78 30.87
C LYS A 168 10.39 8.28 29.41
N PRO A 169 9.33 8.79 28.76
CA PRO A 169 9.41 9.32 27.41
C PRO A 169 10.57 10.30 27.27
N ARG A 170 11.42 10.06 26.26
CA ARG A 170 12.63 10.84 26.03
C ARG A 170 12.44 12.02 25.08
N GLY A 171 11.23 12.18 24.55
CA GLY A 171 10.84 13.23 23.63
C GLY A 171 9.32 13.48 23.69
N LYS A 172 8.87 14.46 22.93
CA LYS A 172 7.43 14.71 22.79
C LYS A 172 6.80 13.60 21.95
N ILE A 173 5.67 13.07 22.41
CA ILE A 173 4.81 12.21 21.60
C ILE A 173 4.04 13.11 20.64
N GLY A 174 3.80 12.63 19.42
CA GLY A 174 3.00 13.35 18.43
C GLY A 174 1.61 13.77 18.91
N VAL A 175 1.08 14.83 18.30
CA VAL A 175 -0.25 15.36 18.56
C VAL A 175 -1.31 14.58 17.79
N ALA A 176 -2.47 14.40 18.40
CA ALA A 176 -3.61 13.74 17.79
C ALA A 176 -4.90 14.37 18.31
N ASP A 177 -5.79 14.75 17.39
CA ASP A 177 -7.15 15.16 17.73
C ASP A 177 -7.84 14.06 18.55
N ILE A 178 -8.43 14.48 19.66
CA ILE A 178 -9.24 13.66 20.58
C ILE A 178 -10.54 14.38 20.98
N SER A 179 -10.94 15.41 20.24
CA SER A 179 -12.12 16.22 20.54
C SER A 179 -13.41 15.40 20.53
N ASP A 180 -13.49 14.37 19.68
CA ASP A 180 -14.59 13.40 19.67
C ASP A 180 -14.63 12.54 20.94
N LEU A 181 -13.46 12.14 21.46
CA LEU A 181 -13.34 11.40 22.72
C LEU A 181 -13.75 12.26 23.91
N ASN A 182 -13.38 13.54 23.91
CA ASN A 182 -13.79 14.52 24.93
C ASN A 182 -15.31 14.74 24.93
N LYS A 183 -15.96 14.71 23.77
CA LYS A 183 -17.41 14.86 23.65
C LYS A 183 -18.19 13.62 24.11
N SER A 184 -17.60 12.42 24.01
CA SER A 184 -18.28 11.17 24.37
C SER A 184 -18.55 11.03 25.88
N PRO A 185 -19.82 10.92 26.33
CA PRO A 185 -20.14 10.75 27.74
C PRO A 185 -19.62 9.42 28.33
N VAL A 186 -19.58 8.34 27.54
CA VAL A 186 -19.05 7.05 28.02
C VAL A 186 -17.54 7.15 28.26
N VAL A 187 -16.82 7.77 27.32
CA VAL A 187 -15.37 7.92 27.43
C VAL A 187 -15.00 8.80 28.61
N ARG A 188 -15.69 9.93 28.81
CA ARG A 188 -15.50 10.79 29.99
C ARG A 188 -15.78 10.06 31.29
N TRP A 189 -16.91 9.35 31.39
CA TRP A 189 -17.24 8.55 32.56
C TRP A 189 -16.15 7.50 32.85
N GLN A 190 -15.73 6.75 31.84
CA GLN A 190 -14.72 5.71 31.99
C GLN A 190 -13.36 6.29 32.39
N HIS A 191 -12.96 7.42 31.80
CA HIS A 191 -11.71 8.10 32.12
C HIS A 191 -11.69 8.61 33.57
N ASN A 192 -12.78 9.26 34.00
CA ASN A 192 -12.89 9.82 35.34
C ASN A 192 -12.95 8.74 36.44
N ASN A 193 -13.43 7.54 36.12
CA ASN A 193 -13.55 6.41 37.04
C ASN A 193 -12.50 5.32 36.79
N TYR A 194 -11.49 5.58 35.94
CA TYR A 194 -10.65 4.53 35.37
C TYR A 194 -9.95 3.68 36.42
N VAL A 195 -9.42 4.29 37.48
CA VAL A 195 -8.70 3.57 38.55
C VAL A 195 -9.60 2.54 39.24
N ILE A 196 -10.85 2.93 39.55
CA ILE A 196 -11.81 2.02 40.18
C ILE A 196 -12.21 0.91 39.21
N LEU A 197 -12.53 1.28 37.96
CA LEU A 197 -12.94 0.34 36.93
C LEU A 197 -11.84 -0.66 36.58
N MET A 198 -10.58 -0.24 36.49
CA MET A 198 -9.48 -1.13 36.14
C MET A 198 -9.19 -2.14 37.25
N VAL A 199 -9.24 -1.73 38.53
CA VAL A 199 -9.03 -2.65 39.66
C VAL A 199 -10.21 -3.63 39.75
N PHE A 200 -11.43 -3.10 39.64
CA PHE A 200 -12.62 -3.93 39.71
C PHE A 200 -12.69 -4.92 38.55
N MET A 201 -12.65 -4.46 37.29
CA MET A 201 -12.76 -5.34 36.13
C MET A 201 -11.50 -6.17 35.91
N GLY A 202 -10.32 -5.70 36.31
CA GLY A 202 -9.06 -6.42 36.10
C GLY A 202 -8.84 -7.58 37.08
N LEU A 203 -9.23 -7.43 38.35
CA LEU A 203 -8.95 -8.41 39.39
C LEU A 203 -10.19 -8.83 40.19
N VAL A 204 -11.02 -7.88 40.65
CA VAL A 204 -12.13 -8.18 41.55
C VAL A 204 -13.23 -8.96 40.84
N PHE A 205 -13.73 -8.49 39.71
CA PHE A 205 -14.79 -9.13 38.94
C PHE A 205 -14.49 -10.58 38.56
N PRO A 206 -13.35 -10.92 37.92
CA PRO A 206 -13.06 -12.32 37.60
C PRO A 206 -12.93 -13.19 38.87
N THR A 207 -12.47 -12.62 39.98
CA THR A 207 -12.42 -13.29 41.29
C THR A 207 -13.82 -13.57 41.84
N LEU A 208 -14.71 -12.58 41.82
CA LEU A 208 -16.09 -12.71 42.28
C LEU A 208 -16.84 -13.77 41.47
N VAL A 209 -16.66 -13.81 40.15
CA VAL A 209 -17.32 -14.80 39.29
C VAL A 209 -16.91 -16.23 39.68
N ALA A 210 -15.62 -16.49 39.87
CA ALA A 210 -15.14 -17.81 40.28
C ALA A 210 -15.53 -18.17 41.72
N GLY A 211 -15.39 -17.21 42.64
CA GLY A 211 -15.70 -17.38 44.05
C GLY A 211 -17.19 -17.61 44.32
N LEU A 212 -18.06 -16.80 43.73
CA LEU A 212 -19.52 -16.94 43.89
C LEU A 212 -20.09 -18.06 43.01
N GLY A 213 -19.49 -18.33 41.84
CA GLY A 213 -20.00 -19.32 40.90
C GLY A 213 -19.67 -20.76 41.27
N TRP A 214 -18.44 -21.04 41.70
CA TRP A 214 -18.00 -22.40 42.05
C TRP A 214 -17.03 -22.46 43.24
N GLY A 215 -16.98 -21.42 44.07
CA GLY A 215 -16.22 -21.42 45.34
C GLY A 215 -14.72 -21.16 45.21
N ASP A 216 -14.21 -20.87 44.01
CA ASP A 216 -12.77 -20.76 43.75
C ASP A 216 -12.26 -19.32 43.78
N TRP A 217 -12.25 -18.72 44.98
CA TRP A 217 -11.78 -17.34 45.18
C TRP A 217 -10.30 -17.18 44.83
N ALA A 218 -9.44 -18.11 45.29
CA ALA A 218 -8.01 -18.06 45.04
C ALA A 218 -7.69 -18.24 43.55
N GLY A 219 -8.29 -19.23 42.89
CA GLY A 219 -8.10 -19.44 41.46
C GLY A 219 -8.66 -18.29 40.62
N GLY A 220 -9.79 -17.71 41.02
CA GLY A 220 -10.34 -16.50 40.41
C GLY A 220 -9.36 -15.32 40.45
N PHE A 221 -8.71 -15.10 41.59
CA PHE A 221 -7.73 -14.03 41.76
C PHE A 221 -6.43 -14.28 40.99
N PHE A 222 -5.82 -15.46 41.19
CA PHE A 222 -4.51 -15.74 40.61
C PHE A 222 -4.54 -16.08 39.13
N PHE A 223 -5.53 -16.84 38.65
CA PHE A 223 -5.61 -17.26 37.26
C PHE A 223 -6.48 -16.33 36.42
N ALA A 224 -7.75 -16.15 36.78
CA ALA A 224 -8.68 -15.33 35.99
C ALA A 224 -8.42 -13.82 36.11
N GLY A 225 -7.87 -13.38 37.25
CA GLY A 225 -7.33 -12.05 37.49
C GLY A 225 -5.91 -11.91 36.97
N ALA A 226 -4.91 -12.34 37.74
CA ALA A 226 -3.50 -12.01 37.52
C ALA A 226 -2.88 -12.68 36.29
N ALA A 227 -2.90 -14.02 36.16
CA ALA A 227 -2.26 -14.71 35.03
C ALA A 227 -2.87 -14.27 33.70
N ARG A 228 -4.20 -14.16 33.64
CA ARG A 228 -4.95 -13.67 32.49
C ARG A 228 -4.57 -12.23 32.11
N LEU A 229 -4.26 -11.33 33.06
CA LEU A 229 -3.70 -10.00 32.73
C LEU A 229 -2.40 -10.11 31.95
N VAL A 230 -1.50 -10.99 32.38
CA VAL A 230 -0.19 -11.19 31.73
C VAL A 230 -0.38 -11.58 30.27
N PHE A 231 -1.28 -12.52 29.99
CA PHE A 231 -1.58 -12.94 28.61
C PHE A 231 -2.21 -11.81 27.79
N VAL A 232 -3.15 -11.03 28.33
CA VAL A 232 -3.75 -9.88 27.62
C VAL A 232 -2.70 -8.81 27.32
N HIS A 233 -1.81 -8.52 28.27
CA HIS A 233 -0.72 -7.56 28.10
C HIS A 233 0.22 -7.98 26.96
N HIS A 234 0.78 -9.19 27.03
CA HIS A 234 1.69 -9.67 25.98
C HIS A 234 0.98 -9.82 24.62
N SER A 235 -0.29 -10.21 24.61
CA SER A 235 -1.13 -10.20 23.41
C SER A 235 -1.18 -8.82 22.76
N THR A 236 -1.41 -7.74 23.52
CA THR A 236 -1.39 -6.38 22.96
C THR A 236 0.01 -5.94 22.57
N PHE A 237 1.02 -6.24 23.37
CA PHE A 237 2.41 -5.83 23.10
C PHE A 237 2.97 -6.48 21.84
N CYS A 238 2.53 -7.69 21.50
CA CYS A 238 2.82 -8.34 20.22
C CYS A 238 2.34 -7.53 19.01
N VAL A 239 1.29 -6.72 19.13
CA VAL A 239 0.85 -5.84 18.03
C VAL A 239 1.92 -4.80 17.73
N ASN A 240 2.45 -4.11 18.74
CA ASN A 240 3.48 -3.09 18.56
C ASN A 240 4.85 -3.66 18.16
N SER A 241 5.10 -4.94 18.47
CA SER A 241 6.40 -5.58 18.25
C SER A 241 6.33 -6.62 17.14
N LEU A 242 5.80 -7.80 17.41
CA LEU A 242 5.73 -8.90 16.45
C LEU A 242 5.07 -8.49 15.12
N ALA A 243 4.03 -7.66 15.15
CA ALA A 243 3.34 -7.20 13.94
C ALA A 243 4.11 -6.15 13.11
N HIS A 244 5.25 -5.65 13.59
CA HIS A 244 6.17 -4.80 12.82
C HIS A 244 7.43 -5.55 12.35
N TRP A 245 7.64 -6.78 12.83
CA TRP A 245 8.86 -7.55 12.59
C TRP A 245 8.62 -8.81 11.77
N LEU A 246 7.51 -9.50 12.00
CA LEU A 246 7.21 -10.79 11.38
C LEU A 246 6.02 -10.67 10.43
N GLY A 247 6.20 -11.12 9.18
CA GLY A 247 5.14 -11.21 8.18
C GLY A 247 5.44 -10.51 6.86
N GLU A 248 4.38 -10.37 6.07
CA GLU A 248 4.41 -9.83 4.70
C GLU A 248 3.89 -8.40 4.64
N THR A 249 4.21 -7.69 3.57
CA THR A 249 3.70 -6.33 3.27
C THR A 249 2.84 -6.33 2.01
N PRO A 250 1.66 -6.98 2.02
CA PRO A 250 0.85 -7.15 0.81
C PRO A 250 0.17 -5.87 0.31
N PHE A 251 0.15 -4.79 1.09
CA PHE A 251 -0.55 -3.54 0.73
C PHE A 251 0.36 -2.31 0.59
N ASP A 252 1.41 -2.21 1.42
CA ASP A 252 2.42 -1.15 1.35
C ASP A 252 3.69 -1.59 2.09
N ASN A 253 4.88 -1.18 1.64
CA ASN A 253 6.16 -1.48 2.29
C ASN A 253 6.92 -0.22 2.77
N LYS A 254 6.27 0.96 2.74
CA LYS A 254 6.87 2.21 3.22
C LYS A 254 7.14 2.23 4.72
N HIS A 255 6.33 1.52 5.49
CA HIS A 255 6.43 1.43 6.95
C HIS A 255 6.59 -0.04 7.40
N THR A 256 6.98 -0.22 8.65
CA THR A 256 7.29 -1.52 9.27
C THR A 256 6.10 -2.49 9.51
N PRO A 257 4.81 -2.09 9.61
CA PRO A 257 3.69 -3.01 9.84
C PRO A 257 3.60 -4.16 8.83
N LYS A 258 3.32 -5.37 9.34
CA LYS A 258 3.30 -6.64 8.60
C LYS A 258 2.04 -7.45 8.87
N ASP A 259 1.61 -8.18 7.85
CA ASP A 259 0.53 -9.16 7.94
C ASP A 259 1.09 -10.53 8.29
N HIS A 260 0.61 -11.14 9.37
CA HIS A 260 1.03 -12.47 9.78
C HIS A 260 -0.03 -13.24 10.57
N PHE A 261 -0.29 -14.49 10.16
CA PHE A 261 -1.34 -15.33 10.76
C PHE A 261 -1.09 -15.68 12.24
N ILE A 262 0.15 -16.08 12.60
CA ILE A 262 0.47 -16.41 14.00
C ILE A 262 0.33 -15.17 14.87
N THR A 263 0.75 -14.01 14.35
CA THR A 263 0.56 -12.74 15.05
C THR A 263 -0.92 -12.51 15.28
N ALA A 264 -1.79 -12.75 14.29
CA ALA A 264 -3.23 -12.61 14.47
C ALA A 264 -3.81 -13.58 15.50
N LEU A 265 -3.30 -14.80 15.63
CA LEU A 265 -3.73 -15.74 16.66
C LEU A 265 -3.41 -15.23 18.07
N VAL A 266 -2.18 -14.76 18.29
CA VAL A 266 -1.74 -14.30 19.62
C VAL A 266 -2.21 -12.89 19.98
N THR A 267 -2.77 -12.14 19.01
CA THR A 267 -3.26 -10.76 19.20
C THR A 267 -4.79 -10.64 19.04
N VAL A 268 -5.56 -11.74 19.09
CA VAL A 268 -7.04 -11.69 18.98
C VAL A 268 -7.51 -11.06 17.65
N GLY A 269 -6.78 -11.31 16.56
CA GLY A 269 -7.12 -10.88 15.20
C GLY A 269 -6.37 -9.64 14.70
N GLU A 270 -5.51 -9.03 15.53
CA GLU A 270 -4.86 -7.77 15.21
C GLU A 270 -3.56 -7.90 14.37
N GLY A 271 -3.19 -9.13 13.97
CA GLY A 271 -1.92 -9.41 13.29
C GLY A 271 -1.89 -9.20 11.77
N TYR A 272 -3.01 -8.80 11.15
CA TYR A 272 -3.01 -8.29 9.78
C TYR A 272 -2.74 -6.79 9.80
N HIS A 273 -1.53 -6.44 10.25
CA HIS A 273 -1.17 -5.10 10.67
C HIS A 273 -0.76 -4.21 9.49
N ASN A 274 -0.26 -4.79 8.40
CA ASN A 274 -0.01 -4.06 7.16
C ASN A 274 -1.31 -3.56 6.55
N PHE A 275 -2.35 -4.42 6.50
CA PHE A 275 -3.69 -3.99 6.10
C PHE A 275 -4.22 -2.87 7.00
N HIS A 276 -4.11 -3.07 8.32
CA HIS A 276 -4.62 -2.13 9.31
C HIS A 276 -3.98 -0.73 9.18
N HIS A 277 -2.66 -0.64 9.04
CA HIS A 277 -1.97 0.64 8.86
C HIS A 277 -2.28 1.31 7.53
N GLN A 278 -2.49 0.52 6.46
CA GLN A 278 -2.83 1.06 5.17
C GLN A 278 -4.28 1.56 5.09
N PHE A 279 -5.21 0.88 5.78
CA PHE A 279 -6.65 1.16 5.73
C PHE A 279 -7.27 1.28 7.14
N PRO A 280 -6.82 2.24 7.97
CA PRO A 280 -7.13 2.28 9.40
C PRO A 280 -8.61 2.49 9.74
N MET A 281 -9.42 2.99 8.80
CA MET A 281 -10.86 3.15 9.02
C MET A 281 -11.68 1.88 8.77
N ASP A 282 -11.13 0.84 8.16
CA ASP A 282 -11.85 -0.43 7.95
C ASP A 282 -12.07 -1.13 9.30
N PHE A 283 -13.29 -1.60 9.56
CA PHE A 283 -13.58 -2.32 10.81
C PHE A 283 -12.94 -3.71 10.87
N ARG A 284 -12.36 -4.19 9.77
CA ARG A 284 -11.66 -5.48 9.66
C ARG A 284 -10.15 -5.22 9.67
N ASN A 285 -9.40 -6.05 10.37
CA ASN A 285 -7.97 -6.18 10.07
C ASN A 285 -7.77 -7.29 9.03
N ALA A 286 -8.60 -8.34 9.10
CA ALA A 286 -8.59 -9.44 8.15
C ALA A 286 -9.70 -9.32 7.11
N ILE A 287 -9.36 -9.01 5.86
CA ILE A 287 -10.36 -8.81 4.79
C ILE A 287 -11.01 -10.09 4.27
N LYS A 288 -10.32 -11.24 4.32
CA LYS A 288 -10.87 -12.51 3.85
C LYS A 288 -11.75 -13.13 4.94
N TRP A 289 -12.80 -13.85 4.54
CA TRP A 289 -13.77 -14.42 5.47
C TRP A 289 -13.15 -15.46 6.42
N TYR A 290 -12.18 -16.25 5.92
CA TYR A 290 -11.50 -17.32 6.66
C TYR A 290 -10.29 -16.85 7.47
N GLN A 291 -9.80 -15.62 7.24
CA GLN A 291 -8.69 -15.08 8.02
C GLN A 291 -9.16 -14.78 9.44
N TYR A 292 -8.41 -15.32 10.42
CA TYR A 292 -8.70 -15.22 11.84
C TYR A 292 -8.74 -13.77 12.33
N ASP A 293 -9.94 -13.29 12.63
CA ASP A 293 -10.19 -11.98 13.21
C ASP A 293 -11.49 -12.08 14.02
N PRO A 294 -11.41 -12.58 15.26
CA PRO A 294 -12.58 -12.74 16.12
C PRO A 294 -13.28 -11.40 16.40
N THR A 295 -12.52 -10.30 16.40
CA THR A 295 -13.05 -8.94 16.55
C THR A 295 -13.97 -8.56 15.40
N LYS A 296 -13.60 -8.84 14.15
CA LYS A 296 -14.46 -8.66 12.96
C LYS A 296 -15.76 -9.43 13.10
N TRP A 297 -15.69 -10.70 13.51
CA TRP A 297 -16.88 -11.54 13.68
C TRP A 297 -17.77 -11.05 14.81
N PHE A 298 -17.17 -10.60 15.92
CA PHE A 298 -17.90 -9.97 17.03
C PHE A 298 -18.64 -8.72 16.58
N ILE A 299 -17.96 -7.75 15.94
CA ILE A 299 -18.57 -6.49 15.48
C ILE A 299 -19.67 -6.78 14.46
N TRP A 300 -19.44 -7.70 13.52
CA TRP A 300 -20.44 -8.12 12.55
C TRP A 300 -21.67 -8.72 13.25
N THR A 301 -21.48 -9.58 14.25
CA THR A 301 -22.58 -10.19 15.03
C THR A 301 -23.36 -9.12 15.78
N MET A 302 -22.68 -8.18 16.44
CA MET A 302 -23.32 -7.05 17.11
C MET A 302 -24.13 -6.20 16.13
N SER A 303 -23.71 -6.10 14.87
CA SER A 303 -24.49 -5.40 13.84
C SER A 303 -25.79 -6.12 13.49
N LYS A 304 -25.77 -7.46 13.47
CA LYS A 304 -26.97 -8.29 13.25
C LYS A 304 -27.95 -8.21 14.42
N LEU A 305 -27.44 -7.99 15.63
CA LEU A 305 -28.24 -7.76 16.83
C LEU A 305 -28.72 -6.30 16.98
N GLY A 306 -28.41 -5.40 16.02
CA GLY A 306 -28.78 -3.99 16.10
C GLY A 306 -27.98 -3.17 17.13
N LEU A 307 -26.92 -3.73 17.71
CA LEU A 307 -26.05 -3.06 18.69
C LEU A 307 -24.88 -2.32 18.03
N ALA A 308 -24.54 -2.65 16.79
CA ALA A 308 -23.57 -1.93 15.98
C ALA A 308 -24.16 -1.52 14.62
N SER A 309 -23.70 -0.41 14.04
CA SER A 309 -24.12 0.07 12.73
C SER A 309 -22.98 0.77 12.01
N HIS A 310 -23.17 1.08 10.71
CA HIS A 310 -22.19 1.84 9.91
C HIS A 310 -20.78 1.23 9.92
N LEU A 311 -20.69 -0.09 9.80
CA LEU A 311 -19.42 -0.81 9.71
C LEU A 311 -18.68 -0.37 8.42
N LYS A 312 -17.64 0.44 8.58
CA LYS A 312 -16.86 1.01 7.48
C LYS A 312 -15.98 -0.05 6.85
N LYS A 313 -16.06 -0.20 5.54
CA LYS A 313 -15.14 -1.00 4.74
C LYS A 313 -14.44 -0.09 3.75
N PHE A 314 -13.14 -0.28 3.58
CA PHE A 314 -12.43 0.39 2.50
C PHE A 314 -12.89 -0.19 1.15
N PRO A 315 -12.99 0.62 0.08
CA PRO A 315 -13.45 0.12 -1.21
C PRO A 315 -12.53 -0.98 -1.76
N ASP A 316 -13.12 -2.11 -2.16
CA ASP A 316 -12.38 -3.29 -2.62
C ASP A 316 -11.44 -3.00 -3.80
N ASN A 317 -11.82 -2.06 -4.67
CA ASN A 317 -10.98 -1.62 -5.79
C ASN A 317 -9.67 -0.99 -5.30
N GLU A 318 -9.72 -0.14 -4.29
CA GLU A 318 -8.52 0.53 -3.75
C GLU A 318 -7.63 -0.45 -2.96
N ILE A 319 -8.25 -1.40 -2.25
CA ILE A 319 -7.51 -2.50 -1.61
C ILE A 319 -6.75 -3.31 -2.67
N LYS A 320 -7.42 -3.69 -3.77
CA LYS A 320 -6.80 -4.44 -4.87
C LYS A 320 -5.68 -3.65 -5.55
N LYS A 321 -5.85 -2.34 -5.77
CA LYS A 321 -4.77 -1.49 -6.31
C LYS A 321 -3.51 -1.59 -5.46
N GLY A 322 -3.62 -1.45 -4.13
CA GLY A 322 -2.46 -1.61 -3.22
C GLY A 322 -1.77 -2.97 -3.38
N GLN A 323 -2.55 -4.05 -3.42
CA GLN A 323 -2.02 -5.41 -3.64
C GLN A 323 -1.31 -5.57 -4.99
N TYR A 324 -1.87 -5.03 -6.06
CA TYR A 324 -1.27 -5.12 -7.38
C TYR A 324 -0.05 -4.21 -7.51
N THR A 325 -0.02 -3.05 -6.85
CA THR A 325 1.18 -2.21 -6.76
C THR A 325 2.32 -2.96 -6.09
N MET A 326 2.08 -3.62 -4.95
CA MET A 326 3.10 -4.41 -4.27
C MET A 326 3.58 -5.60 -5.12
N LYS A 327 2.67 -6.31 -5.78
CA LYS A 327 3.04 -7.38 -6.72
C LYS A 327 3.86 -6.85 -7.90
N LEU A 328 3.49 -5.71 -8.46
CA LEU A 328 4.20 -5.09 -9.57
C LEU A 328 5.62 -4.68 -9.14
N GLN A 329 5.78 -4.13 -7.94
CA GLN A 329 7.09 -3.81 -7.38
C GLN A 329 7.96 -5.07 -7.27
N VAL A 330 7.44 -6.16 -6.68
CA VAL A 330 8.18 -7.43 -6.57
C VAL A 330 8.55 -7.97 -7.96
N LEU A 331 7.62 -7.94 -8.92
CA LEU A 331 7.90 -8.35 -10.29
C LEU A 331 8.96 -7.47 -10.97
N GLN A 332 8.97 -6.16 -10.71
CA GLN A 332 9.99 -5.25 -11.23
C GLN A 332 11.37 -5.51 -10.63
N GLU A 333 11.43 -5.84 -9.34
CA GLU A 333 12.68 -6.20 -8.66
C GLU A 333 13.23 -7.53 -9.21
N GLN A 334 12.40 -8.56 -9.28
CA GLN A 334 12.77 -9.85 -9.90
C GLN A 334 13.15 -9.71 -11.37
N SER A 335 12.45 -8.83 -12.10
CA SER A 335 12.75 -8.53 -13.50
C SER A 335 14.18 -7.99 -13.66
N LYS A 336 14.71 -7.21 -12.71
CA LYS A 336 16.09 -6.69 -12.81
C LYS A 336 17.17 -7.78 -12.73
N GLU A 337 16.85 -8.96 -12.20
CA GLU A 337 17.76 -10.10 -12.14
C GLU A 337 17.81 -10.90 -13.45
N ILE A 338 16.89 -10.62 -14.37
CA ILE A 338 16.77 -11.29 -15.67
C ILE A 338 17.42 -10.41 -16.74
N LYS A 339 18.15 -11.04 -17.68
CA LYS A 339 18.66 -10.35 -18.87
C LYS A 339 17.52 -10.14 -19.86
N TRP A 340 17.18 -8.87 -20.08
CA TRP A 340 16.17 -8.46 -21.07
C TRP A 340 16.82 -8.08 -22.41
N PRO A 341 16.04 -8.09 -23.51
CA PRO A 341 16.51 -7.59 -24.79
C PRO A 341 16.84 -6.10 -24.72
N VAL A 342 17.68 -5.63 -25.65
CA VAL A 342 17.97 -4.20 -25.79
C VAL A 342 16.66 -3.45 -26.08
N HIS A 343 16.44 -2.34 -25.38
CA HIS A 343 15.24 -1.55 -25.56
C HIS A 343 15.21 -0.98 -26.99
N SER A 344 14.02 -0.93 -27.60
CA SER A 344 13.88 -0.49 -29.00
C SER A 344 14.45 0.91 -29.24
N ASN A 345 14.29 1.82 -28.29
CA ASN A 345 14.87 3.17 -28.37
C ASN A 345 16.41 3.21 -28.43
N ASP A 346 17.09 2.14 -28.00
CA ASP A 346 18.55 2.07 -27.95
C ASP A 346 19.14 1.31 -29.15
N LEU A 347 18.29 0.75 -30.03
CA LEU A 347 18.72 0.05 -31.23
C LEU A 347 19.00 1.04 -32.38
N PRO A 348 20.05 0.82 -33.19
CA PRO A 348 20.31 1.64 -34.37
C PRO A 348 19.21 1.45 -35.42
N VAL A 349 18.88 2.53 -36.13
CA VAL A 349 18.00 2.45 -37.31
C VAL A 349 18.86 2.23 -38.55
N ILE A 350 18.51 1.22 -39.34
CA ILE A 350 19.29 0.71 -40.47
C ILE A 350 18.38 0.68 -41.70
N SER A 351 18.86 1.22 -42.83
CA SER A 351 18.11 1.21 -44.08
C SER A 351 17.97 -0.22 -44.65
N TRP A 352 17.01 -0.45 -45.55
CA TRP A 352 16.90 -1.76 -46.22
C TRP A 352 18.13 -2.10 -47.06
N GLU A 353 18.80 -1.10 -47.62
CA GLU A 353 20.02 -1.28 -48.40
C GLU A 353 21.19 -1.71 -47.51
N ASP A 354 21.37 -1.03 -46.38
CA ASP A 354 22.41 -1.36 -45.39
C ASP A 354 22.14 -2.72 -44.74
N PHE A 355 20.89 -3.03 -44.39
CA PHE A 355 20.50 -4.35 -43.89
C PHE A 355 20.90 -5.47 -44.87
N LYS A 356 20.61 -5.31 -46.16
CA LYS A 356 21.01 -6.29 -47.19
C LYS A 356 22.52 -6.34 -47.39
N ALA A 357 23.23 -5.23 -47.22
CA ALA A 357 24.68 -5.19 -47.31
C ALA A 357 25.31 -5.96 -46.14
N GLU A 358 24.90 -5.67 -44.91
CA GLU A 358 25.36 -6.35 -43.69
C GLU A 358 24.99 -7.84 -43.67
N ALA A 359 23.83 -8.20 -44.22
CA ALA A 359 23.38 -9.60 -44.30
C ALA A 359 24.26 -10.49 -45.20
N LYS A 360 25.18 -9.90 -45.98
CA LYS A 360 26.19 -10.66 -46.74
C LYS A 360 27.34 -11.13 -45.86
N GLU A 361 27.61 -10.42 -44.77
CA GLU A 361 28.72 -10.69 -43.85
C GLU A 361 28.26 -11.37 -42.56
N ARG A 362 27.02 -11.09 -42.12
CA ARG A 362 26.41 -11.64 -40.91
C ARG A 362 25.07 -12.29 -41.22
N SER A 363 24.65 -13.25 -40.40
CA SER A 363 23.35 -13.89 -40.58
C SER A 363 22.23 -13.05 -40.00
N LEU A 364 21.80 -12.04 -40.76
CA LEU A 364 20.74 -11.11 -40.34
C LEU A 364 19.39 -11.49 -40.95
N VAL A 365 18.33 -11.43 -40.13
CA VAL A 365 16.94 -11.64 -40.57
C VAL A 365 16.08 -10.50 -40.05
N ALA A 366 15.26 -9.92 -40.92
CA ALA A 366 14.27 -8.93 -40.52
C ALA A 366 12.98 -9.65 -40.10
N ILE A 367 12.50 -9.37 -38.89
CA ILE A 367 11.22 -9.86 -38.37
C ILE A 367 10.52 -8.70 -37.68
N HIS A 368 9.34 -8.33 -38.17
CA HIS A 368 8.49 -7.30 -37.61
C HIS A 368 9.20 -5.95 -37.43
N GLY A 369 9.95 -5.53 -38.45
CA GLY A 369 10.69 -4.26 -38.45
C GLY A 369 11.94 -4.23 -37.55
N PHE A 370 12.25 -5.32 -36.83
CA PHE A 370 13.51 -5.48 -36.12
C PHE A 370 14.48 -6.37 -36.91
N ILE A 371 15.75 -6.01 -36.86
CA ILE A 371 16.84 -6.78 -37.45
C ILE A 371 17.44 -7.64 -36.35
N HIS A 372 17.48 -8.95 -36.59
CA HIS A 372 17.98 -9.94 -35.65
C HIS A 372 19.25 -10.58 -36.21
N ASP A 373 20.31 -10.63 -35.40
CA ASP A 373 21.49 -11.42 -35.71
C ASP A 373 21.32 -12.84 -35.17
N VAL A 374 20.97 -13.75 -36.07
CA VAL A 374 20.72 -15.16 -35.73
C VAL A 374 21.97 -16.02 -35.88
N SER A 375 23.15 -15.43 -36.12
CA SER A 375 24.39 -16.18 -36.44
C SER A 375 24.73 -17.24 -35.40
N SER A 376 24.50 -16.96 -34.12
CA SER A 376 24.75 -17.90 -33.01
C SER A 376 23.66 -18.95 -32.80
N PHE A 377 22.50 -18.81 -33.45
CA PHE A 377 21.32 -19.64 -33.21
C PHE A 377 20.91 -20.51 -34.40
N ILE A 378 21.50 -20.31 -35.58
CA ILE A 378 21.10 -21.02 -36.81
C ILE A 378 21.06 -22.53 -36.63
N GLU A 379 22.13 -23.11 -36.07
CA GLU A 379 22.26 -24.56 -35.94
C GLU A 379 21.37 -25.14 -34.81
N ASP A 380 20.98 -24.29 -33.85
CA ASP A 380 20.13 -24.66 -32.72
C ASP A 380 18.63 -24.48 -33.01
N HIS A 381 18.28 -23.94 -34.18
CA HIS A 381 16.88 -23.69 -34.55
C HIS A 381 16.10 -25.01 -34.66
N PRO A 382 15.04 -25.24 -33.85
CA PRO A 382 14.36 -26.53 -33.78
C PRO A 382 13.69 -26.97 -35.10
N GLY A 383 13.30 -26.03 -35.96
CA GLY A 383 12.78 -26.31 -37.31
C GLY A 383 13.87 -26.67 -38.34
N GLY A 384 15.14 -26.64 -37.93
CA GLY A 384 16.32 -26.89 -38.76
C GLY A 384 16.97 -25.62 -39.29
N ALA A 385 18.30 -25.66 -39.42
CA ALA A 385 19.14 -24.55 -39.86
C ALA A 385 18.81 -24.04 -41.27
N HIS A 386 18.37 -24.94 -42.17
CA HIS A 386 18.08 -24.61 -43.57
C HIS A 386 16.96 -23.55 -43.72
N LEU A 387 16.00 -23.51 -42.80
CA LEU A 387 14.91 -22.52 -42.82
C LEU A 387 15.45 -21.11 -42.53
N LEU A 388 16.35 -20.97 -41.55
CA LEU A 388 16.98 -19.69 -41.24
C LEU A 388 17.98 -19.27 -42.31
N LYS A 389 18.79 -20.20 -42.83
CA LYS A 389 19.73 -19.92 -43.94
C LYS A 389 19.02 -19.37 -45.17
N LYS A 390 17.81 -19.85 -45.48
CA LYS A 390 16.97 -19.32 -46.56
C LYS A 390 16.43 -17.92 -46.28
N ALA A 391 16.27 -17.56 -45.00
CA ALA A 391 15.68 -16.30 -44.57
C ALA A 391 16.72 -15.15 -44.42
N ILE A 392 18.03 -15.44 -44.50
CA ILE A 392 19.09 -14.42 -44.36
C ILE A 392 18.91 -13.32 -45.40
N GLY A 393 18.96 -12.06 -44.96
CA GLY A 393 18.80 -10.88 -45.80
C GLY A 393 17.37 -10.63 -46.29
N THR A 394 16.39 -11.34 -45.74
CA THR A 394 14.96 -11.20 -46.09
C THR A 394 14.11 -10.83 -44.88
N ASP A 395 12.86 -10.44 -45.16
CA ASP A 395 11.83 -10.28 -44.14
C ASP A 395 11.09 -11.60 -43.94
N ALA A 396 11.28 -12.22 -42.77
CA ALA A 396 10.67 -13.49 -42.38
C ALA A 396 9.44 -13.34 -41.48
N THR A 397 8.87 -12.13 -41.36
CA THR A 397 7.72 -11.84 -40.49
C THR A 397 6.57 -12.79 -40.73
N THR A 398 6.15 -12.93 -41.99
CA THR A 398 5.00 -13.80 -42.32
C THR A 398 5.26 -15.25 -41.94
N ALA A 399 6.47 -15.77 -42.15
CA ALA A 399 6.83 -17.13 -41.80
C ALA A 399 6.82 -17.35 -40.27
N PHE A 400 7.26 -16.35 -39.50
CA PHE A 400 7.39 -16.41 -38.04
C PHE A 400 6.05 -16.29 -37.30
N PHE A 401 5.10 -15.52 -37.83
CA PHE A 401 3.79 -15.23 -37.20
C PHE A 401 2.63 -16.11 -37.76
N GLY A 402 2.92 -17.36 -38.11
CA GLY A 402 1.87 -18.33 -38.49
C GLY A 402 1.62 -18.52 -39.99
N GLY A 403 2.37 -17.86 -40.87
CA GLY A 403 2.37 -18.19 -42.30
C GLY A 403 3.08 -19.51 -42.63
N VAL A 404 4.01 -19.93 -41.77
CA VAL A 404 4.64 -21.27 -41.81
C VAL A 404 4.50 -21.94 -40.45
N TYR A 405 4.87 -21.24 -39.37
CA TYR A 405 4.72 -21.71 -38.00
C TYR A 405 4.38 -20.55 -37.08
N ASP A 406 3.40 -20.73 -36.19
CA ASP A 406 3.04 -19.72 -35.19
C ASP A 406 3.91 -19.94 -33.95
N HIS A 407 5.00 -19.17 -33.86
CA HIS A 407 6.04 -19.38 -32.85
C HIS A 407 5.51 -19.15 -31.43
N SER A 408 6.05 -19.91 -30.46
CA SER A 408 5.63 -19.81 -29.06
C SER A 408 6.18 -18.54 -28.39
N ASN A 409 5.56 -18.08 -27.29
CA ASN A 409 6.06 -16.93 -26.52
C ASN A 409 7.55 -17.08 -26.12
N ALA A 410 8.02 -18.29 -25.88
CA ALA A 410 9.43 -18.55 -25.58
C ALA A 410 10.34 -18.26 -26.79
N ALA A 411 9.93 -18.63 -28.00
CA ALA A 411 10.65 -18.31 -29.23
C ALA A 411 10.64 -16.81 -29.52
N HIS A 412 9.53 -16.11 -29.26
CA HIS A 412 9.48 -14.65 -29.36
C HIS A 412 10.45 -13.97 -28.37
N ASN A 413 10.47 -14.42 -27.11
CA ASN A 413 11.39 -13.89 -26.10
C ASN A 413 12.86 -14.12 -26.47
N LEU A 414 13.19 -15.32 -26.96
CA LEU A 414 14.56 -15.64 -27.38
C LEU A 414 14.98 -14.83 -28.62
N LEU A 415 14.10 -14.70 -29.61
CA LEU A 415 14.36 -13.88 -30.80
C LEU A 415 14.64 -12.42 -30.41
N ALA A 416 13.89 -11.86 -29.46
CA ALA A 416 14.11 -10.49 -29.00
C ALA A 416 15.53 -10.26 -28.44
N MET A 417 16.17 -11.29 -27.85
CA MET A 417 17.55 -11.20 -27.36
C MET A 417 18.59 -11.05 -28.46
N MET A 418 18.22 -11.32 -29.71
CA MET A 418 19.10 -11.27 -30.89
C MET A 418 18.97 -9.96 -31.67
N ARG A 419 18.24 -8.96 -31.14
CA ARG A 419 18.05 -7.67 -31.82
C ARG A 419 19.37 -6.91 -31.92
N VAL A 420 19.65 -6.43 -33.12
CA VAL A 420 20.83 -5.61 -33.42
C VAL A 420 20.48 -4.29 -34.11
N GLY A 421 19.25 -4.13 -34.58
CA GLY A 421 18.80 -2.89 -35.20
C GLY A 421 17.30 -2.86 -35.46
N ILE A 422 16.84 -1.71 -35.94
CA ILE A 422 15.49 -1.45 -36.41
C ILE A 422 15.59 -1.12 -37.90
N LEU A 423 14.72 -1.71 -38.71
CA LEU A 423 14.64 -1.38 -40.12
C LEU A 423 13.96 -0.02 -40.30
N ASP A 424 14.59 0.86 -41.08
CA ASP A 424 14.03 2.15 -41.49
C ASP A 424 12.69 1.96 -42.23
N GLY A 425 11.66 2.74 -41.87
CA GLY A 425 10.28 2.51 -42.33
C GLY A 425 9.52 1.37 -41.59
N GLY A 426 10.13 0.72 -40.61
CA GLY A 426 9.48 -0.26 -39.72
C GLY A 426 8.43 0.40 -38.81
N MET A 427 7.17 0.00 -38.96
CA MET A 427 5.98 0.80 -38.58
C MET A 427 5.89 1.35 -37.14
N GLU A 428 6.47 0.74 -36.10
CA GLU A 428 6.32 1.29 -34.73
C GLU A 428 7.31 2.42 -34.42
N VAL A 429 8.53 2.32 -34.92
CA VAL A 429 9.63 3.23 -34.51
C VAL A 429 9.49 4.58 -35.21
N GLU A 430 9.09 4.56 -36.48
CA GLU A 430 8.73 5.75 -37.25
C GLU A 430 7.57 6.53 -36.59
N HIS A 431 6.53 5.83 -36.14
CA HIS A 431 5.40 6.42 -35.43
C HIS A 431 5.80 7.05 -34.09
N LEU A 432 6.64 6.38 -33.30
CA LEU A 432 7.07 6.87 -31.99
C LEU A 432 8.07 8.03 -32.11
N LYS A 433 8.98 7.96 -33.09
CA LYS A 433 9.84 9.09 -33.47
C LYS A 433 9.01 10.27 -33.95
N LEU A 434 8.02 10.06 -34.81
CA LEU A 434 7.06 11.10 -35.22
C LEU A 434 6.34 11.74 -34.03
N GLN A 435 5.89 10.94 -33.06
CA GLN A 435 5.27 11.48 -31.84
C GLN A 435 6.26 12.28 -31.00
N GLY A 436 7.50 11.82 -30.84
CA GLY A 436 8.57 12.53 -30.14
C GLY A 436 8.94 13.84 -30.84
N LEU A 437 9.15 13.81 -32.16
CA LEU A 437 9.43 14.97 -33.00
C LEU A 437 8.27 15.98 -32.96
N ARG A 438 7.01 15.52 -33.02
CA ARG A 438 5.83 16.40 -32.89
C ARG A 438 5.70 17.01 -31.50
N ARG A 439 6.07 16.28 -30.44
CA ARG A 439 6.17 16.82 -29.07
C ARG A 439 7.23 17.90 -28.96
N ASN A 440 8.41 17.65 -29.53
CA ASN A 440 9.53 18.59 -29.55
C ASN A 440 9.22 19.84 -30.38
N LEU A 441 8.50 19.70 -31.50
CA LEU A 441 7.95 20.82 -32.28
C LEU A 441 6.94 21.63 -31.48
N SER A 442 6.03 20.97 -30.77
CA SER A 442 5.05 21.63 -29.90
C SER A 442 5.73 22.43 -28.78
N SER A 443 6.76 21.87 -28.14
CA SER A 443 7.52 22.60 -27.09
C SER A 443 8.37 23.74 -27.67
N ALA A 444 9.02 23.54 -28.83
CA ALA A 444 9.82 24.58 -29.49
C ALA A 444 8.96 25.74 -30.01
N SER A 445 7.73 25.45 -30.47
CA SER A 445 6.77 26.48 -30.91
C SER A 445 6.13 27.27 -29.76
N LEU A 446 6.11 26.71 -28.54
CA LEU A 446 5.66 27.39 -27.32
C LEU A 446 6.73 28.31 -26.73
N GLU A 447 8.02 28.10 -27.03
CA GLU A 447 9.15 28.84 -26.46
C GLU A 447 9.73 29.98 -27.33
N SER A 448 9.31 30.17 -28.59
CA SER A 448 9.96 31.16 -29.45
C SER A 448 9.31 32.56 -29.42
N GLY A 449 9.85 33.44 -28.57
CA GLY A 449 10.31 34.74 -29.07
C GLY A 449 11.54 34.47 -29.94
N VAL A 450 11.41 34.67 -31.26
CA VAL A 450 12.29 34.08 -32.27
C VAL A 450 13.72 34.65 -32.24
N SER A 451 14.73 33.77 -32.14
CA SER A 451 16.11 34.05 -32.55
C SER A 451 16.49 33.17 -33.76
N SER A 452 17.43 33.62 -34.59
CA SER A 452 17.75 32.98 -35.88
C SER A 452 18.27 31.53 -35.75
N ALA A 453 18.86 31.16 -34.61
CA ALA A 453 19.40 29.82 -34.37
C ALA A 453 18.32 28.75 -34.15
N SER A 454 17.17 29.10 -33.56
CA SER A 454 16.07 28.14 -33.35
C SER A 454 15.31 27.82 -34.63
N SER A 455 15.31 28.72 -35.62
CA SER A 455 14.65 28.52 -36.91
C SER A 455 15.29 27.42 -37.77
N VAL A 456 16.59 27.19 -37.63
CA VAL A 456 17.33 26.13 -38.34
C VAL A 456 17.01 24.76 -37.74
N SER A 457 16.89 24.68 -36.41
CA SER A 457 16.49 23.46 -35.70
C SER A 457 15.05 23.04 -36.06
N VAL A 458 14.11 23.98 -36.10
CA VAL A 458 12.71 23.70 -36.48
C VAL A 458 12.61 23.25 -37.95
N LYS A 459 13.35 23.86 -38.87
CA LYS A 459 13.35 23.43 -40.29
C LYS A 459 13.92 22.03 -40.48
N SER A 460 14.99 21.68 -39.76
CA SER A 460 15.58 20.32 -39.77
C SER A 460 14.56 19.28 -39.30
N ILE A 461 13.84 19.57 -38.21
CA ILE A 461 12.83 18.69 -37.66
C ILE A 461 11.64 18.54 -38.62
N LEU A 462 11.22 19.62 -39.29
CA LEU A 462 10.13 19.57 -40.27
C LEU A 462 10.48 18.75 -41.51
N SER A 463 11.71 18.85 -42.03
CA SER A 463 12.16 18.02 -43.15
C SER A 463 12.23 16.53 -42.79
N GLU A 464 12.61 16.23 -41.55
CA GLU A 464 12.67 14.85 -41.04
C GLU A 464 11.26 14.25 -40.90
N VAL A 465 10.29 15.04 -40.43
CA VAL A 465 8.86 14.66 -40.38
C VAL A 465 8.30 14.42 -41.79
N GLU A 466 8.64 15.27 -42.76
CA GLU A 466 8.13 15.16 -44.15
C GLU A 466 8.72 13.95 -44.89
N GLN A 467 9.99 13.61 -44.66
CA GLN A 467 10.60 12.39 -45.22
C GLN A 467 9.92 11.12 -44.69
N ILE A 468 9.60 11.08 -43.39
CA ILE A 468 8.92 9.97 -42.75
C ILE A 468 7.47 9.83 -43.25
N GLU A 469 6.75 10.95 -43.41
CA GLU A 469 5.34 10.91 -43.88
C GLU A 469 5.19 10.43 -45.34
N ASN A 470 6.22 10.62 -46.16
CA ASN A 470 6.24 10.22 -47.58
C ASN A 470 6.55 8.73 -47.81
N HIS A 471 7.03 7.98 -46.81
CA HIS A 471 7.40 6.56 -46.92
C HIS A 471 6.32 5.58 -46.37
N LYS A 472 5.04 5.98 -46.34
CA LYS A 472 3.95 5.12 -45.83
C LYS A 472 3.84 3.79 -46.62
N PRO A 473 3.84 2.63 -45.95
CA PRO A 473 3.56 1.36 -46.61
C PRO A 473 2.12 1.30 -47.13
N VAL A 474 1.94 0.71 -48.32
CA VAL A 474 0.66 0.60 -49.07
C VAL A 474 -0.35 -0.36 -48.41
N TYR A 475 0.07 -1.14 -47.40
CA TYR A 475 -0.78 -2.04 -46.63
C TYR A 475 -0.68 -1.71 -45.14
N GLN A 476 -1.82 -1.58 -44.45
CA GLN A 476 -1.87 -1.47 -42.99
C GLN A 476 -2.22 -2.82 -42.37
N PRO A 477 -1.26 -3.55 -41.79
CA PRO A 477 -1.56 -4.63 -40.86
C PRO A 477 -2.47 -4.12 -39.75
N VAL A 478 -3.65 -4.72 -39.57
CA VAL A 478 -4.46 -4.45 -38.38
C VAL A 478 -3.88 -5.26 -37.24
N ALA A 479 -3.59 -4.55 -36.15
CA ALA A 479 -2.89 -5.01 -34.99
C ALA A 479 -3.91 -5.46 -33.91
N LEU A 480 -3.96 -6.76 -33.56
CA LEU A 480 -4.79 -7.27 -32.44
C LEU A 480 -3.96 -7.75 -31.25
N VAL A 481 -4.34 -7.35 -30.03
CA VAL A 481 -3.52 -7.49 -28.82
C VAL A 481 -3.02 -8.94 -28.60
N SER A 482 -1.78 -9.26 -28.97
CA SER A 482 -1.02 -10.42 -28.51
C SER A 482 -0.87 -10.28 -26.98
N ASN A 483 -1.09 -11.41 -26.30
CA ASN A 483 -1.30 -11.56 -24.85
C ASN A 483 -0.78 -10.36 -23.99
N PRO A 484 -1.65 -9.63 -23.25
CA PRO A 484 -1.27 -8.41 -22.54
C PRO A 484 -0.18 -8.60 -21.47
N TYR A 485 0.17 -9.84 -21.13
CA TYR A 485 1.06 -10.21 -20.03
C TYR A 485 2.52 -10.53 -20.42
N THR A 486 2.94 -10.37 -21.68
CA THR A 486 4.38 -10.45 -22.03
C THR A 486 5.11 -9.21 -21.50
N PHE A 487 5.90 -9.40 -20.44
CA PHE A 487 6.71 -8.37 -19.81
C PHE A 487 7.78 -7.85 -20.80
N ASN A 488 7.97 -6.53 -20.86
CA ASN A 488 8.97 -5.83 -21.68
C ASN A 488 8.90 -6.02 -23.21
N ILE A 489 7.81 -6.60 -23.70
CA ILE A 489 7.46 -6.55 -25.11
C ILE A 489 6.70 -5.23 -25.36
N PRO A 490 7.20 -4.32 -26.24
CA PRO A 490 6.51 -3.09 -26.58
C PRO A 490 5.06 -3.36 -26.99
N PRO A 491 4.12 -2.41 -26.77
CA PRO A 491 2.75 -2.57 -27.24
C PRO A 491 2.65 -3.00 -28.72
N SER A 492 3.56 -2.63 -29.64
CA SER A 492 3.56 -3.12 -31.04
C SER A 492 3.54 -4.62 -31.20
N GLU A 493 4.38 -5.29 -30.43
CA GLU A 493 4.61 -6.73 -30.51
C GLU A 493 3.52 -7.50 -29.74
N LYS A 494 2.78 -6.77 -28.92
CA LYS A 494 1.44 -7.15 -28.52
C LYS A 494 0.47 -7.02 -29.68
N TYR A 495 0.82 -7.06 -30.96
CA TYR A 495 -0.19 -7.08 -32.00
C TYR A 495 0.05 -8.16 -33.05
N ARG A 496 -0.95 -9.02 -33.28
CA ARG A 496 -0.98 -9.99 -34.38
C ARG A 496 -1.32 -9.27 -35.68
N ILE A 497 -0.59 -9.58 -36.75
CA ILE A 497 -0.91 -9.14 -38.10
C ILE A 497 -1.95 -10.09 -38.69
N ILE A 498 -3.10 -9.56 -39.09
CA ILE A 498 -4.05 -10.24 -39.98
C ILE A 498 -4.08 -9.44 -41.29
N GLN A 499 -4.03 -10.13 -42.44
CA GLN A 499 -4.29 -9.49 -43.73
C GLN A 499 -5.74 -8.99 -43.72
N SER A 500 -5.94 -7.66 -43.76
CA SER A 500 -7.25 -7.07 -44.02
C SER A 500 -7.20 -6.24 -45.30
N THR A 501 -8.25 -6.36 -46.11
CA THR A 501 -8.56 -5.35 -47.12
C THR A 501 -8.88 -4.03 -46.40
N PRO A 502 -8.34 -2.88 -46.84
CA PRO A 502 -8.55 -1.61 -46.16
C PRO A 502 -10.04 -1.28 -46.12
N GLU A 503 -10.63 -1.26 -44.93
CA GLU A 503 -11.93 -0.62 -44.75
C GLU A 503 -11.75 0.88 -44.98
N VAL A 504 -12.32 1.36 -46.09
CA VAL A 504 -12.40 2.80 -46.35
C VAL A 504 -13.21 3.41 -45.21
N ARG A 505 -12.57 4.22 -44.37
CA ARG A 505 -13.24 4.92 -43.26
C ARG A 505 -14.52 5.61 -43.79
N PRO A 506 -15.66 5.55 -43.07
CA PRO A 506 -16.92 6.16 -43.51
C PRO A 506 -16.79 7.65 -43.88
N THR A 507 -15.85 8.35 -43.24
CA THR A 507 -15.52 9.75 -43.48
C THR A 507 -14.78 10.03 -44.79
N VAL A 508 -14.10 9.03 -45.37
CA VAL A 508 -13.48 9.10 -46.70
C VAL A 508 -14.52 8.81 -47.79
N LEU A 509 -15.41 7.84 -47.55
CA LEU A 509 -16.60 7.60 -48.40
C LEU A 509 -17.52 8.83 -48.45
N SER A 510 -17.70 9.55 -47.34
CA SER A 510 -18.51 10.78 -47.32
C SER A 510 -17.84 11.94 -48.07
N ARG A 511 -16.51 12.03 -48.08
CA ARG A 511 -15.75 13.05 -48.85
C ARG A 511 -15.67 12.73 -50.34
N LEU A 512 -15.57 11.46 -50.71
CA LEU A 512 -15.65 11.04 -52.11
C LEU A 512 -17.05 11.28 -52.67
N ASN A 513 -18.10 10.98 -51.90
CA ASN A 513 -19.48 11.27 -52.29
C ASN A 513 -19.78 12.78 -52.36
N SER A 514 -19.17 13.62 -51.52
CA SER A 514 -19.35 15.07 -51.60
C SER A 514 -18.60 15.71 -52.78
N GLN A 515 -17.47 15.14 -53.22
CA GLN A 515 -16.76 15.58 -54.43
C GLN A 515 -17.42 15.11 -55.73
N VAL A 516 -18.13 13.98 -55.71
CA VAL A 516 -18.93 13.52 -56.86
C VAL A 516 -20.21 14.36 -57.00
N ASN A 517 -20.85 14.74 -55.90
CA ASN A 517 -22.05 15.59 -55.92
C ASN A 517 -21.76 17.06 -56.29
N SER A 518 -20.55 17.57 -56.06
CA SER A 518 -20.18 18.93 -56.46
C SER A 518 -19.84 19.08 -57.96
N ARG A 519 -19.65 17.96 -58.68
CA ARG A 519 -19.43 17.95 -60.15
C ARG A 519 -20.71 17.74 -60.96
N ALA A 520 -21.85 17.42 -60.34
CA ALA A 520 -23.12 17.16 -61.03
C ALA A 520 -24.13 18.33 -61.01
N GLY A 521 -23.79 19.47 -60.38
CA GLY A 521 -24.69 20.59 -60.14
C GLY A 521 -24.35 21.86 -60.92
N SER A 522 -24.23 21.80 -62.25
CA SER A 522 -24.20 23.01 -63.10
C SER A 522 -24.82 22.77 -64.48
N ARG A 523 -26.15 22.68 -64.53
CA ARG A 523 -26.92 23.06 -65.73
C ARG A 523 -27.94 24.12 -65.33
N PRO A 524 -27.97 25.30 -65.97
CA PRO A 524 -28.93 26.35 -65.64
C PRO A 524 -30.31 26.00 -66.21
N VAL A 525 -31.36 26.14 -65.41
CA VAL A 525 -32.76 26.14 -65.87
C VAL A 525 -33.21 27.60 -65.92
N SER A 526 -33.58 28.07 -67.12
CA SER A 526 -34.11 29.41 -67.39
C SER A 526 -35.52 29.59 -66.80
N PRO A 527 -35.94 30.80 -66.39
CA PRO A 527 -37.28 31.04 -65.86
C PRO A 527 -38.32 31.21 -66.99
N PRO A 528 -39.62 30.95 -66.75
CA PRO A 528 -40.67 31.19 -67.72
C PRO A 528 -41.03 32.68 -67.76
N LEU A 529 -41.25 33.20 -68.97
CA LEU A 529 -41.99 34.44 -69.22
C LEU A 529 -43.49 34.11 -69.29
N SER A 530 -44.32 35.02 -68.77
CA SER A 530 -45.76 35.09 -69.01
C SER A 530 -46.11 36.55 -69.34
N PRO A 531 -47.16 36.85 -70.12
CA PRO A 531 -48.16 35.95 -70.70
C PRO A 531 -47.85 35.49 -72.13
#